data_AF-A0A9Q6EM79-F1
#
_entry.id   AF-A0A9Q6EM79-F1
#
_cell.length_a   1.000
_cell.length_b   1.000
_cell.length_c   1.000
_cell.angle_alpha   90.00
_cell.angle_beta   90.00
_cell.angle_gamma   90.00
#
_symmetry.space_group_name_H-M   'P 1'
#
loop_
_entity.id
_entity.type
_entity.pdbx_description
1 polymer ?
#
loop_
_entity_poly.entity_id
_entity_poly.type
_entity_poly.pdbx_seq_one_letter_code
_entity_poly.pdbx_strand_id
1 'polypeptide(L)'
;MIDSKTWDKAKKDYTTGTESLAAIAMRFGISKRAVEKRASDEGWAALRQAQNGQQPKNAVRASTPIPYSPPSNRRDLREIDEVEIIDCAIASLSCILAGGGEDTRGIGGIATGLCRLIELRNKLVPKTAADLADMAMALGISPQDFIRALNDQCQKKA
;
A
#
# COMPACT_ATOMS: atom_id res chain seq x y z
N MET A 1 19.12 -21.71 -12.32
CA MET A 1 17.86 -22.37 -12.78
C MET A 1 17.41 -23.24 -11.63
N ILE A 2 16.17 -23.12 -11.16
CA ILE A 2 15.69 -23.92 -10.01
C ILE A 2 15.35 -25.32 -10.51
N ASP A 3 15.89 -26.34 -9.87
CA ASP A 3 15.68 -27.74 -10.24
C ASP A 3 14.21 -28.17 -10.10
N SER A 4 13.74 -29.05 -10.98
CA SER A 4 12.36 -29.58 -10.94
C SER A 4 12.01 -30.19 -9.58
N LYS A 5 12.97 -30.87 -8.95
CA LYS A 5 12.81 -31.49 -7.63
C LYS A 5 12.51 -30.49 -6.53
N THR A 6 13.02 -29.26 -6.65
CA THR A 6 12.80 -28.18 -5.67
C THR A 6 11.37 -27.64 -5.80
N TRP A 7 10.87 -27.52 -7.03
CA TRP A 7 9.48 -27.14 -7.30
C TRP A 7 8.47 -28.17 -6.81
N ASP A 8 8.75 -29.47 -6.99
CA ASP A 8 7.87 -30.54 -6.51
C ASP A 8 7.74 -30.54 -4.97
N LYS A 9 8.83 -30.27 -4.26
CA LYS A 9 8.82 -30.12 -2.80
C LYS A 9 8.05 -28.88 -2.35
N ALA A 10 8.29 -27.73 -2.99
CA ALA A 10 7.56 -26.49 -2.69
C ALA A 10 6.05 -26.64 -2.95
N LYS A 11 5.65 -27.36 -4.00
CA LYS A 11 4.25 -27.70 -4.30
C LYS A 11 3.62 -28.52 -3.19
N LYS A 12 4.32 -29.56 -2.71
CA LYS A 12 3.84 -30.41 -1.61
C LYS A 12 3.66 -29.62 -0.31
N ASP A 13 4.61 -28.77 0.04
CA ASP A 13 4.52 -27.92 1.23
C ASP A 13 3.40 -26.88 1.09
N TYR A 14 3.18 -26.37 -0.13
CA TYR A 14 2.05 -25.51 -0.43
C TYR A 14 0.71 -26.25 -0.27
N THR A 15 0.52 -27.42 -0.88
CA THR A 15 -0.78 -28.11 -0.87
C THR A 15 -1.13 -28.69 0.50
N THR A 16 -0.14 -29.08 1.31
CA THR A 16 -0.37 -29.65 2.66
C THR A 16 -0.81 -28.64 3.71
N GLY A 17 -0.69 -27.32 3.47
CA GLY A 17 -1.26 -26.33 4.37
C GLY A 17 -0.40 -25.95 5.57
N THR A 18 0.77 -26.56 5.75
CA THR A 18 1.57 -26.47 6.98
C THR A 18 2.36 -25.17 7.09
N GLU A 19 2.77 -24.58 5.97
CA GLU A 19 3.66 -23.40 5.96
C GLU A 19 3.08 -22.24 5.13
N SER A 20 3.43 -21.02 5.52
CA SER A 20 3.08 -19.81 4.77
C SER A 20 3.91 -19.72 3.49
N LEU A 21 3.40 -19.01 2.47
CA LEU A 21 4.13 -18.78 1.20
C LEU A 21 5.53 -18.20 1.41
N ALA A 22 5.69 -17.34 2.42
CA ALA A 22 6.98 -16.73 2.76
C ALA A 22 7.96 -17.77 3.36
N ALA A 23 7.46 -18.70 4.18
CA ALA A 23 8.27 -19.78 4.74
C ALA A 23 8.74 -20.76 3.66
N ILE A 24 7.85 -21.16 2.74
CA ILE A 24 8.19 -22.02 1.60
C ILE A 24 9.24 -21.35 0.72
N ALA A 25 9.06 -20.07 0.42
CA ALA A 25 9.99 -19.27 -0.37
C ALA A 25 11.40 -19.25 0.26
N MET A 26 11.50 -18.94 1.56
CA MET A 26 12.79 -18.93 2.27
C MET A 26 13.43 -20.31 2.33
N ARG A 27 12.65 -21.36 2.59
CA ARG A 27 13.15 -22.74 2.76
C ARG A 27 13.80 -23.30 1.50
N PHE A 28 13.26 -22.96 0.33
CA PHE A 28 13.77 -23.47 -0.95
C PHE A 28 14.64 -22.47 -1.71
N GLY A 29 14.94 -21.30 -1.13
CA GLY A 29 15.74 -20.26 -1.79
C GLY A 29 15.05 -19.69 -3.03
N ILE A 30 13.72 -19.64 -3.03
CA ILE A 30 12.89 -19.16 -4.15
C ILE A 30 12.24 -17.84 -3.74
N SER A 31 12.12 -16.88 -4.65
CA SER A 31 11.38 -15.65 -4.34
C SER A 31 9.89 -15.94 -4.14
N LYS A 32 9.26 -15.27 -3.16
CA LYS A 32 7.83 -15.40 -2.87
C LYS A 32 6.96 -15.20 -4.13
N ARG A 33 7.30 -14.20 -4.97
CA ARG A 33 6.64 -13.95 -6.25
C ARG A 33 6.74 -15.12 -7.23
N ALA A 34 7.87 -15.82 -7.28
CA ALA A 34 8.03 -16.98 -8.16
C ALA A 34 7.16 -18.15 -7.68
N VAL A 35 7.03 -18.36 -6.37
CA VAL A 35 6.12 -19.37 -5.80
C VAL A 35 4.66 -19.01 -6.08
N GLU A 36 4.26 -17.76 -5.88
CA GLU A 36 2.90 -17.26 -6.18
C GLU A 36 2.54 -17.43 -7.66
N LYS A 37 3.43 -17.01 -8.55
CA LYS A 37 3.23 -17.15 -10.00
C LYS A 37 3.04 -18.61 -10.40
N ARG A 38 3.94 -19.50 -9.93
CA ARG A 38 3.87 -20.94 -10.25
C ARG A 38 2.63 -21.60 -9.65
N ALA A 39 2.25 -21.23 -8.43
CA ALA A 39 1.04 -21.74 -7.78
C ALA A 39 -0.23 -21.33 -8.53
N SER A 40 -0.24 -20.13 -9.13
CA SER A 40 -1.31 -19.67 -10.01
C SER A 40 -1.32 -20.42 -11.34
N ASP A 41 -0.17 -20.50 -12.02
CA ASP A 41 -0.03 -21.12 -13.34
C ASP A 41 -0.39 -22.63 -13.32
N GLU A 42 -0.05 -23.32 -12.23
CA GLU A 42 -0.30 -24.75 -12.04
C GLU A 42 -1.52 -25.06 -11.14
N GLY A 43 -2.29 -24.04 -10.73
CA GLY A 43 -3.54 -24.23 -9.98
C GLY A 43 -3.39 -24.91 -8.62
N TRP A 44 -2.31 -24.67 -7.89
CA TRP A 44 -2.03 -25.35 -6.61
C TRP A 44 -3.08 -25.08 -5.53
N ALA A 45 -3.76 -23.93 -5.59
CA ALA A 45 -4.86 -23.59 -4.69
C ALA A 45 -6.05 -24.56 -4.82
N ALA A 46 -6.36 -24.99 -6.05
CA ALA A 46 -7.41 -25.99 -6.29
C ALA A 46 -7.01 -27.36 -5.74
N LEU A 47 -5.72 -27.73 -5.84
CA LEU A 47 -5.19 -28.97 -5.26
C LEU A 47 -5.24 -28.96 -3.73
N ARG A 48 -4.93 -27.83 -3.09
CA ARG A 48 -5.06 -27.65 -1.63
C ARG A 48 -6.52 -27.77 -1.18
N GLN A 49 -7.43 -27.15 -1.91
CA GLN A 49 -8.87 -27.23 -1.64
C GLN A 49 -9.42 -28.65 -1.79
N ALA A 50 -8.98 -29.38 -2.82
CA ALA A 50 -9.33 -30.78 -3.03
C ALA A 50 -8.78 -31.71 -1.93
N GLN A 51 -7.57 -31.48 -1.43
CA GLN A 51 -6.98 -32.26 -0.33
C GLN A 51 -7.62 -31.97 1.03
N ASN A 52 -7.99 -30.72 1.30
CA ASN A 52 -8.59 -30.32 2.58
C ASN A 52 -10.12 -30.44 2.61
N GLY A 53 -10.74 -31.06 1.60
CA GLY A 53 -12.19 -31.25 1.51
C GLY A 53 -13.00 -29.95 1.43
N GLN A 54 -12.36 -28.83 1.12
CA GLN A 54 -13.02 -27.54 1.00
C GLN A 54 -13.47 -27.34 -0.44
N GLN A 55 -14.74 -27.64 -0.72
CA GLN A 55 -15.36 -27.44 -2.04
C GLN A 55 -15.18 -26.00 -2.56
N PRO A 56 -15.04 -25.81 -3.89
CA PRO A 56 -14.95 -24.50 -4.49
C PRO A 56 -16.29 -23.76 -4.38
N LYS A 57 -16.31 -22.59 -3.75
CA LYS A 57 -17.46 -21.67 -3.74
C LYS A 57 -17.59 -20.97 -5.10
N ASN A 58 -18.04 -21.72 -6.11
CA ASN A 58 -18.59 -21.15 -7.34
C ASN A 58 -19.98 -21.77 -7.57
N ALA A 59 -21.02 -21.07 -7.15
CA ALA A 59 -22.39 -21.39 -7.53
C ALA A 59 -23.10 -20.10 -7.97
N VAL A 60 -23.43 -20.08 -9.26
CA VAL A 60 -24.33 -19.12 -9.91
C VAL A 60 -25.77 -19.43 -9.49
N ARG A 61 -26.49 -18.40 -9.03
CA ARG A 61 -27.95 -18.16 -9.03
C ARG A 61 -28.92 -19.38 -8.95
N ALA A 62 -29.56 -19.54 -7.80
CA ALA A 62 -31.00 -19.85 -7.68
C ALA A 62 -31.46 -19.50 -6.25
N SER A 63 -32.52 -18.71 -6.15
CA SER A 63 -33.04 -18.13 -4.91
C SER A 63 -33.87 -19.16 -4.13
N THR A 64 -33.51 -19.41 -2.87
CA THR A 64 -34.39 -20.07 -1.88
C THR A 64 -34.18 -19.35 -0.54
N PRO A 65 -35.23 -18.97 0.22
CA PRO A 65 -35.10 -17.99 1.29
C PRO A 65 -34.58 -18.66 2.56
N ILE A 66 -33.35 -18.31 2.94
CA ILE A 66 -32.75 -18.65 4.23
C ILE A 66 -33.13 -17.55 5.22
N PRO A 67 -33.51 -17.87 6.48
CA PRO A 67 -33.82 -16.87 7.49
C PRO A 67 -32.68 -15.86 7.61
N TYR A 68 -33.04 -14.59 7.50
CA TYR A 68 -32.13 -13.45 7.51
C TYR A 68 -31.43 -13.36 8.87
N SER A 69 -30.31 -14.06 9.01
CA SER A 69 -29.30 -13.67 9.99
C SER A 69 -28.68 -12.40 9.43
N PRO A 70 -28.84 -11.23 10.07
CA PRO A 70 -28.19 -10.02 9.59
C PRO A 70 -26.70 -10.33 9.48
N PRO A 71 -26.06 -10.08 8.32
CA PRO A 71 -24.62 -10.18 8.24
C PRO A 71 -24.07 -9.27 9.33
N SER A 72 -23.26 -9.84 10.22
CA SER A 72 -22.40 -9.06 11.10
C SER A 72 -21.47 -8.25 10.20
N ASN A 73 -21.95 -7.10 9.75
CA ASN A 73 -21.17 -5.98 9.24
C ASN A 73 -20.34 -5.46 10.41
N ARG A 74 -19.35 -6.25 10.81
CA ARG A 74 -18.19 -5.80 11.58
C ARG A 74 -16.97 -5.86 10.67
N ARG A 75 -17.11 -5.38 9.44
CA ARG A 75 -16.08 -4.45 9.00
C ARG A 75 -16.50 -3.18 9.71
N ASP A 76 -15.83 -2.90 10.83
CA ASP A 76 -15.71 -1.51 11.24
C ASP A 76 -15.27 -0.78 9.98
N LEU A 77 -16.22 -0.07 9.36
CA LEU A 77 -15.91 1.09 8.56
C LEU A 77 -15.32 2.07 9.56
N ARG A 78 -14.10 1.79 10.05
CA ARG A 78 -13.24 2.85 10.53
C ARG A 78 -13.12 3.73 9.32
N GLU A 79 -13.74 4.88 9.41
CA GLU A 79 -13.55 5.99 8.50
C GLU A 79 -12.05 6.02 8.20
N ILE A 80 -11.71 5.59 6.99
CA ILE A 80 -10.32 5.46 6.61
C ILE A 80 -9.87 6.90 6.48
N ASP A 81 -9.06 7.37 7.43
CA ASP A 81 -8.51 8.70 7.36
C ASP A 81 -7.48 8.74 6.22
N GLU A 82 -7.94 9.22 5.07
CA GLU A 82 -7.13 9.33 3.86
C GLU A 82 -5.90 10.21 4.10
N VAL A 83 -6.00 11.20 5.00
CA VAL A 83 -4.88 12.07 5.38
C VAL A 83 -3.85 11.29 6.17
N GLU A 84 -4.29 10.47 7.14
CA GLU A 84 -3.41 9.61 7.93
C GLU A 84 -2.65 8.60 7.04
N ILE A 85 -3.33 8.03 6.04
CA ILE A 85 -2.70 7.12 5.06
C ILE A 85 -1.63 7.85 4.26
N ILE A 86 -1.93 9.05 3.77
CA ILE A 86 -0.99 9.85 2.98
C ILE A 86 0.21 10.24 3.84
N ASP A 87 0.00 10.65 5.09
CA ASP A 87 1.07 11.00 6.02
C ASP A 87 1.96 9.79 6.33
N CYS A 88 1.38 8.60 6.54
CA CYS A 88 2.12 7.35 6.67
C CYS A 88 2.97 7.02 5.42
N ALA A 89 2.41 7.24 4.23
CA ALA A 89 3.11 6.98 2.96
C ALA A 89 4.27 7.97 2.73
N ILE A 90 4.06 9.26 3.04
CA ILE A 90 5.09 10.30 2.96
C ILE A 90 6.23 9.96 3.91
N ALA A 91 5.94 9.65 5.18
CA ALA A 91 6.95 9.28 6.16
C ALA A 91 7.78 8.06 5.70
N SER A 92 7.10 7.01 5.24
CA SER A 92 7.75 5.78 4.77
C SER A 92 8.69 6.01 3.59
N LEU A 93 8.25 6.77 2.57
CA LEU A 93 9.08 7.06 1.40
C LEU A 93 10.22 8.04 1.73
N SER A 94 9.99 8.98 2.67
CA SER A 94 11.03 9.91 3.12
C SER A 94 12.14 9.20 3.87
N CYS A 95 11.80 8.21 4.70
CA CYS A 95 12.78 7.34 5.36
C CYS A 95 13.62 6.55 4.35
N ILE A 96 13.01 6.03 3.28
CA ILE A 96 13.73 5.32 2.22
C ILE A 96 14.71 6.27 1.50
N LEU A 97 14.30 7.52 1.27
CA LEU A 97 15.13 8.52 0.61
C LEU A 97 16.31 9.00 1.50
N ALA A 98 16.04 9.23 2.79
CA ALA A 98 17.04 9.69 3.75
C ALA A 98 17.99 8.56 4.23
N GLY A 99 17.53 7.31 4.16
CA GLY A 99 18.26 6.14 4.64
C GLY A 99 19.45 5.70 3.78
N GLY A 100 19.79 6.43 2.70
CA GLY A 100 21.02 6.22 1.95
C GLY A 100 21.20 4.81 1.40
N GLY A 101 20.17 4.26 0.75
CA GLY A 101 20.27 2.94 0.11
C GLY A 101 21.33 2.94 -1.01
N GLU A 102 22.22 1.95 -1.00
CA GLU A 102 23.28 1.76 -2.02
C GLU A 102 22.72 1.60 -3.44
N ASP A 103 21.44 1.24 -3.58
CA ASP A 103 20.76 1.11 -4.86
C ASP A 103 19.94 2.37 -5.19
N THR A 104 20.50 3.19 -6.08
CA THR A 104 19.89 4.43 -6.56
C THR A 104 18.83 4.20 -7.64
N ARG A 105 18.68 2.95 -8.13
CA ARG A 105 17.73 2.56 -9.17
C ARG A 105 16.29 2.55 -8.63
N GLY A 106 15.75 3.73 -8.41
CA GLY A 106 14.40 3.89 -7.87
C GLY A 106 14.18 5.23 -7.20
N ILE A 107 15.26 5.94 -6.85
CA ILE A 107 15.20 7.25 -6.20
C ILE A 107 14.34 8.24 -6.99
N GLY A 108 14.49 8.28 -8.33
CA GLY A 108 13.66 9.16 -9.17
C GLY A 108 12.16 8.85 -9.10
N GLY A 109 11.80 7.56 -9.03
CA GLY A 109 10.42 7.12 -8.86
C GLY A 109 9.87 7.46 -7.47
N ILE A 110 10.69 7.26 -6.43
CA ILE A 110 10.36 7.59 -5.04
C ILE A 110 10.16 9.11 -4.88
N ALA A 111 11.07 9.92 -5.41
CA ALA A 111 10.97 11.38 -5.39
C ALA A 111 9.70 11.86 -6.11
N THR A 112 9.41 11.30 -7.29
CA THR A 112 8.17 11.62 -8.03
C THR A 112 6.91 11.22 -7.24
N GLY A 113 6.93 10.05 -6.59
CA GLY A 113 5.85 9.59 -5.73
C GLY A 113 5.64 10.49 -4.52
N LEU A 114 6.73 10.89 -3.85
CA LEU A 114 6.71 11.83 -2.72
C LEU A 114 6.12 13.18 -3.12
N CYS A 115 6.55 13.76 -4.24
CA CYS A 115 6.00 15.03 -4.74
C CYS A 115 4.47 14.93 -4.91
N ARG A 116 3.98 13.86 -5.53
CA ARG A 116 2.53 13.65 -5.74
C ARG A 116 1.75 13.48 -4.45
N LEU A 117 2.32 12.75 -3.48
CA LEU A 117 1.67 12.57 -2.17
C LEU A 117 1.61 13.88 -1.38
N ILE A 118 2.67 14.68 -1.41
CA ILE A 118 2.68 16.02 -0.77
C ILE A 118 1.65 16.94 -1.44
N GLU A 119 1.56 16.93 -2.77
CA GLU A 119 0.53 17.68 -3.49
C GLU A 119 -0.88 17.24 -3.10
N LEU A 120 -1.13 15.93 -3.02
CA LEU A 120 -2.43 15.39 -2.63
C LEU A 120 -2.79 15.77 -1.20
N ARG A 121 -1.83 15.65 -0.27
CA ARG A 121 -1.97 16.10 1.12
C ARG A 121 -2.38 17.57 1.20
N ASN A 122 -1.70 18.44 0.46
CA ASN A 122 -1.98 19.88 0.47
C ASN A 122 -3.35 20.23 -0.13
N LYS A 123 -3.92 19.37 -0.99
CA LYS A 123 -5.29 19.54 -1.51
C LYS A 123 -6.35 19.12 -0.50
N LEU A 124 -6.09 18.03 0.22
CA LEU A 124 -7.01 17.52 1.25
C LEU A 124 -6.99 18.36 2.52
N VAL A 125 -5.82 18.85 2.89
CA VAL A 125 -5.61 19.74 4.05
C VAL A 125 -4.84 20.98 3.57
N PRO A 126 -5.56 21.99 3.03
CA PRO A 126 -4.95 23.25 2.65
C PRO A 126 -4.31 23.92 3.87
N LYS A 127 -3.12 24.49 3.67
CA LYS A 127 -2.46 25.28 4.72
C LYS A 127 -3.32 26.47 5.11
N THR A 128 -3.49 26.65 6.40
CA THR A 128 -4.19 27.80 6.97
C THR A 128 -3.30 29.05 6.91
N ALA A 129 -3.90 30.22 7.12
CA ALA A 129 -3.15 31.47 7.22
C ALA A 129 -2.11 31.45 8.36
N ALA A 130 -2.42 30.76 9.45
CA ALA A 130 -1.49 30.56 10.57
C ALA A 130 -0.28 29.72 10.13
N ASP A 131 -0.50 28.60 9.43
CA ASP A 131 0.57 27.74 8.94
C ASP A 131 1.52 28.49 7.98
N LEU A 132 0.97 29.39 7.16
CA LEU A 132 1.75 30.23 6.25
C LEU A 132 2.59 31.27 7.01
N ALA A 133 2.03 31.85 8.07
CA ALA A 133 2.75 32.79 8.92
C ALA A 133 3.90 32.10 9.68
N ASP A 134 3.66 30.91 10.24
CA ASP A 134 4.69 30.11 10.92
C ASP A 134 5.82 29.73 9.96
N MET A 135 5.47 29.34 8.73
CA MET A 135 6.45 29.05 7.68
C MET A 135 7.29 30.28 7.30
N ALA A 136 6.66 31.46 7.20
CA ALA A 136 7.37 32.70 6.90
C ALA A 136 8.35 33.08 8.03
N MET A 137 7.91 32.93 9.29
CA MET A 137 8.77 33.16 10.45
C MET A 137 9.95 32.18 10.49
N ALA A 138 9.71 30.89 10.22
CA ALA A 138 10.77 29.88 10.17
C ALA A 138 11.82 30.15 9.08
N LEU A 139 11.41 30.78 7.97
CA LEU A 139 12.29 31.20 6.88
C LEU A 139 12.98 32.55 7.15
N GLY A 140 12.75 33.17 8.31
CA GLY A 140 13.33 34.47 8.67
C GLY A 140 12.73 35.65 7.89
N ILE A 141 11.56 35.47 7.29
CA ILE A 141 10.85 36.54 6.58
C ILE A 141 10.22 37.46 7.62
N SER A 142 10.50 38.76 7.54
CA SER A 142 9.90 39.72 8.46
C SER A 142 8.38 39.80 8.24
N PRO A 143 7.58 40.04 9.30
CA PRO A 143 6.14 40.21 9.15
C PRO A 143 5.78 41.31 8.13
N GLN A 144 6.57 42.39 8.08
CA GLN A 144 6.36 43.48 7.13
C GLN A 144 6.57 43.03 5.68
N ASP A 145 7.62 42.26 5.41
CA ASP A 145 7.90 41.74 4.06
C ASP A 145 6.85 40.72 3.63
N PHE A 146 6.37 39.89 4.56
CA PHE A 146 5.30 38.93 4.29
C PHE A 146 3.99 39.62 3.92
N ILE A 147 3.56 40.63 4.71
CA ILE A 147 2.33 41.40 4.43
C ILE A 147 2.46 42.17 3.12
N ARG A 148 3.63 42.75 2.84
CA ARG A 148 3.89 43.43 1.57
C ARG A 148 3.75 42.48 0.37
N ALA A 149 4.40 41.32 0.42
CA ALA A 149 4.32 40.31 -0.65
C ALA A 149 2.89 39.79 -0.85
N LEU A 150 2.14 39.64 0.24
CA LEU A 150 0.73 39.22 0.21
C LEU A 150 -0.15 40.26 -0.49
N ASN A 151 0.02 41.55 -0.14
CA ASN A 151 -0.69 42.65 -0.80
C ASN A 151 -0.36 42.72 -2.31
N ASP A 152 0.92 42.60 -2.67
CA ASP A 152 1.36 42.60 -4.07
C ASP A 152 0.72 41.44 -4.87
N GLN A 153 0.56 40.27 -4.25
CA GLN A 153 -0.10 39.13 -4.87
C GLN A 153 -1.62 39.32 -5.03
N CYS A 154 -2.28 39.91 -4.03
CA CYS A 154 -3.71 40.23 -4.10
C CYS A 154 -4.01 41.23 -5.22
N GLN A 155 -3.17 42.26 -5.37
CA GLN A 155 -3.34 43.26 -6.44
C GLN A 155 -3.11 42.70 -7.85
N LYS A 156 -2.25 41.69 -8.01
CA LYS A 156 -2.02 41.03 -9.31
C LYS A 156 -3.15 40.11 -9.76
N LYS A 157 -4.00 39.66 -8.82
CA LYS A 157 -5.12 38.76 -9.08
C LYS A 157 -6.47 39.47 -9.20
N ALA A 158 -6.54 40.73 -8.80
CA ALA A 158 -7.69 41.62 -8.99
C ALA A 158 -7.68 42.25 -10.39
#